data_AF-A0A8I0FEY5-F1
#
_entry.id   AF-A0A8I0FEY5-F1
#
_cell.length_a   1.000
_cell.length_b   1.000
_cell.length_c   1.000
_cell.angle_alpha   90.00
_cell.angle_beta   90.00
_cell.angle_gamma   90.00
#
_symmetry.space_group_name_H-M   'P 1'
#
loop_
_entity.id
_entity.type
_entity.pdbx_description
1 polymer ?
#
loop_
_entity_poly.entity_id
_entity_poly.type
_entity_poly.pdbx_seq_one_letter_code
_entity_poly.pdbx_strand_id
1 'polypeptide(L)'
;MHDREWREILSKINHGQYLSYHSTIDTIKEELVKKHPNVYEEWKKEKFNINHLFSLQDEGMHYKYTLLHIFVYYGLEGAIKSLLAGKNAEDIELPV
;
A
#
# COMPACT_ATOMS: atom_id res chain seq x y z
N MET A 1 -10.09 -8.68 -1.19
CA MET A 1 -8.81 -9.40 -1.27
C MET A 1 -8.56 -10.05 0.08
N HIS A 2 -8.11 -11.29 0.13
CA HIS A 2 -7.88 -12.05 1.36
C HIS A 2 -6.53 -11.70 2.01
N ASP A 3 -6.40 -11.95 3.32
CA ASP A 3 -5.12 -11.77 4.06
C ASP A 3 -3.94 -12.45 3.35
N ARG A 4 -4.10 -13.71 2.93
CA ARG A 4 -3.04 -14.45 2.23
C ARG A 4 -2.53 -13.76 0.95
N GLU A 5 -3.41 -13.10 0.22
CA GLU A 5 -3.08 -12.41 -1.03
C GLU A 5 -2.27 -11.14 -0.73
N TRP A 6 -2.66 -10.39 0.31
CA TRP A 6 -1.85 -9.28 0.82
C TRP A 6 -0.47 -9.75 1.25
N ARG A 7 -0.38 -10.83 2.03
CA ARG A 7 0.89 -11.41 2.48
C ARG A 7 1.81 -11.75 1.32
N GLU A 8 1.29 -12.29 0.23
CA GLU A 8 2.06 -12.58 -0.99
C GLU A 8 2.56 -11.34 -1.72
N ILE A 9 1.75 -10.27 -1.79
CA ILE A 9 2.17 -9.01 -2.42
C ILE A 9 3.27 -8.36 -1.57
N LEU A 10 3.04 -8.32 -0.25
CA LEU A 10 3.92 -7.65 0.69
C LEU A 10 5.25 -8.39 0.91
N SER A 11 5.30 -9.71 0.71
CA SER A 11 6.56 -10.46 0.78
C SER A 11 7.56 -10.10 -0.33
N LYS A 12 7.07 -9.47 -1.42
CA LYS A 12 7.91 -8.96 -2.52
C LYS A 12 8.50 -7.59 -2.22
N ILE A 13 7.95 -6.89 -1.24
CA ILE A 13 8.52 -5.64 -0.74
C ILE A 13 9.75 -6.04 0.07
N ASN A 14 10.93 -5.84 -0.52
CA ASN A 14 12.20 -6.31 0.03
C ASN A 14 12.39 -5.83 1.48
N HIS A 15 12.63 -6.76 2.41
CA HIS A 15 12.95 -6.43 3.81
C HIS A 15 14.33 -5.78 3.99
N GLY A 16 15.12 -5.64 2.92
CA GLY A 16 16.42 -4.97 2.90
C GLY A 16 16.34 -3.44 2.92
N GLN A 17 17.28 -2.83 3.63
CA GLN A 17 17.35 -1.40 3.97
C GLN A 17 17.07 -0.43 2.79
N TYR A 18 16.32 0.63 3.13
CA TYR A 18 15.92 1.77 2.28
C TYR A 18 14.92 1.47 1.15
N LEU A 19 13.69 1.16 1.54
CA LEU A 19 12.54 1.29 0.65
C LEU A 19 12.15 2.77 0.51
N SER A 20 12.12 3.27 -0.72
CA SER A 20 11.52 4.58 -0.99
C SER A 20 10.01 4.44 -1.09
N TYR A 21 9.30 5.56 -0.93
CA TYR A 21 7.85 5.59 -0.98
C TYR A 21 7.39 5.13 -2.37
N HIS A 22 8.05 5.65 -3.41
CA HIS A 22 7.81 5.25 -4.80
C HIS A 22 8.07 3.76 -5.03
N SER A 23 9.22 3.21 -4.60
CA SER A 23 9.51 1.79 -4.85
C SER A 23 8.52 0.85 -4.16
N THR A 24 8.06 1.21 -2.96
CA THR A 24 7.04 0.46 -2.22
C THR A 24 5.70 0.49 -2.95
N ILE A 25 5.23 1.69 -3.30
CA ILE A 25 3.93 1.87 -3.97
C ILE A 25 3.94 1.24 -5.37
N ASP A 26 5.02 1.37 -6.12
CA ASP A 26 5.14 0.81 -7.46
C ASP A 26 5.15 -0.72 -7.42
N THR A 27 5.82 -1.33 -6.43
CA THR A 27 5.77 -2.79 -6.23
C THR A 27 4.33 -3.27 -5.98
N ILE A 28 3.57 -2.56 -5.15
CA ILE A 28 2.17 -2.90 -4.88
C ILE A 28 1.32 -2.74 -6.15
N LYS A 29 1.49 -1.65 -6.89
CA LYS A 29 0.78 -1.42 -8.16
C LYS A 29 1.07 -2.53 -9.17
N GLU A 30 2.32 -2.91 -9.35
CA GLU A 30 2.76 -3.97 -10.27
C GLU A 30 2.16 -5.33 -9.90
N GLU A 31 2.03 -5.63 -8.61
CA GLU A 31 1.44 -6.88 -8.16
C GLU A 31 -0.09 -6.87 -8.26
N LEU A 32 -0.73 -5.75 -7.92
CA LEU A 32 -2.17 -5.60 -8.06
C LEU A 32 -2.61 -5.68 -9.53
N VAL A 33 -1.90 -5.05 -10.47
CA VAL A 33 -2.30 -5.13 -11.89
C VAL A 33 -2.19 -6.57 -12.43
N LYS A 34 -1.23 -7.37 -11.93
CA LYS A 34 -1.04 -8.77 -12.35
C LYS A 34 -2.03 -9.72 -11.70
N LYS A 35 -2.27 -9.59 -10.39
CA LYS A 35 -3.02 -10.58 -9.60
C LYS A 35 -4.46 -10.15 -9.29
N HIS A 36 -4.70 -8.85 -9.16
CA HIS A 36 -5.98 -8.27 -8.70
C HIS A 36 -6.36 -7.02 -9.52
N PRO A 37 -6.55 -7.15 -10.84
CA PRO A 37 -6.74 -6.01 -11.73
C PRO A 37 -7.96 -5.14 -11.36
N ASN A 38 -9.00 -5.73 -10.79
CA ASN A 38 -10.15 -4.99 -10.26
C ASN A 38 -9.77 -4.05 -9.12
N VAL A 39 -8.96 -4.51 -8.17
CA VAL A 39 -8.47 -3.70 -7.04
C VAL A 39 -7.53 -2.59 -7.55
N TYR A 40 -6.68 -2.90 -8.52
CA TYR A 40 -5.82 -1.92 -9.18
C TYR A 40 -6.63 -0.80 -9.84
N GLU A 41 -7.65 -1.15 -10.64
CA GLU A 41 -8.47 -0.17 -11.35
C GLU A 41 -9.33 0.67 -10.39
N GLU A 42 -9.80 0.10 -9.27
CA GLU A 42 -10.46 0.86 -8.20
C GLU A 42 -9.50 1.89 -7.58
N TRP A 43 -8.31 1.47 -7.21
CA TRP A 43 -7.32 2.36 -6.62
C TRP A 43 -6.84 3.44 -7.60
N LYS A 44 -6.70 3.10 -8.89
CA LYS A 44 -6.35 4.01 -9.98
C LYS A 44 -7.41 5.08 -10.21
N LYS A 45 -8.71 4.77 -10.09
CA LYS A 45 -9.79 5.77 -10.18
C LYS A 45 -9.67 6.83 -9.09
N GLU A 46 -9.14 6.46 -7.93
CA GLU A 46 -8.80 7.38 -6.83
C GLU A 46 -7.40 7.99 -6.97
N LYS A 47 -6.80 7.93 -8.16
CA LYS A 47 -5.45 8.46 -8.45
C LYS A 47 -4.37 7.87 -7.53
N PHE A 48 -4.53 6.61 -7.13
CA PHE A 48 -3.64 5.93 -6.19
C PHE A 48 -3.51 6.64 -4.82
N ASN A 49 -4.59 7.27 -4.34
CA ASN A 49 -4.62 7.89 -3.02
C ASN A 49 -4.16 6.89 -1.94
N ILE A 50 -3.18 7.27 -1.12
CA ILE A 50 -2.64 6.42 -0.05
C ILE A 50 -3.67 6.07 1.04
N ASN A 51 -4.70 6.90 1.18
CA ASN A 51 -5.81 6.71 2.10
C ASN A 51 -6.96 5.91 1.47
N HIS A 52 -6.77 5.37 0.26
CA HIS A 52 -7.71 4.44 -0.33
C HIS A 52 -7.98 3.27 0.63
N LEU A 53 -9.26 2.93 0.78
CA LEU A 53 -9.72 1.89 1.67
C LEU A 53 -9.80 0.56 0.93
N PHE A 54 -8.75 -0.25 1.08
CA PHE A 54 -8.71 -1.60 0.53
C PHE A 54 -9.60 -2.55 1.33
N SER A 55 -10.36 -3.37 0.61
CA SER A 55 -11.17 -4.42 1.23
C SER A 55 -10.33 -5.65 1.54
N LEU A 56 -10.14 -5.93 2.84
CA LEU A 56 -9.46 -7.11 3.35
C LEU A 56 -10.50 -8.07 3.93
N GLN A 57 -10.52 -9.31 3.41
CA GLN A 57 -11.44 -10.35 3.86
C GLN A 57 -10.69 -11.36 4.73
N ASP A 58 -11.18 -11.52 5.96
CA ASP A 58 -10.61 -12.44 6.94
C ASP A 58 -11.73 -13.19 7.68
N GLU A 59 -11.70 -14.52 7.67
CA GLU A 59 -12.68 -15.41 8.33
C GLU A 59 -14.18 -15.04 8.14
N GLY A 60 -14.54 -14.50 6.96
CA GLY A 60 -15.91 -14.10 6.65
C GLY A 60 -16.26 -12.66 7.05
N MET A 61 -15.36 -11.95 7.70
CA MET A 61 -15.45 -10.52 7.96
C MET A 61 -14.81 -9.72 6.83
N HIS A 62 -15.41 -8.58 6.50
CA HIS A 62 -14.92 -7.65 5.49
C HIS A 62 -14.49 -6.35 6.17
N TYR A 63 -13.19 -6.16 6.28
CA TYR A 63 -12.60 -4.95 6.83
C TYR A 63 -12.11 -4.03 5.73
N LYS A 64 -12.06 -2.73 6.02
CA LYS A 64 -11.52 -1.72 5.14
C LYS A 64 -10.31 -1.06 5.78
N TYR A 65 -9.17 -1.17 5.14
CA TYR A 65 -7.89 -0.67 5.66
C TYR A 65 -7.17 0.20 4.64
N THR A 66 -6.48 1.23 5.11
CA THR A 66 -5.50 1.94 4.29
C THR A 66 -4.19 1.14 4.21
N LEU A 67 -3.30 1.50 3.29
CA LEU A 67 -1.96 0.88 3.23
C LEU A 67 -1.20 1.01 4.55
N LEU A 68 -1.35 2.12 5.28
CA LEU A 68 -0.71 2.29 6.58
C LEU A 68 -1.16 1.22 7.58
N HIS A 69 -2.46 0.97 7.69
CA HIS A 69 -2.99 -0.08 8.58
C HIS A 69 -2.48 -1.45 8.17
N ILE A 70 -2.46 -1.74 6.86
CA ILE A 70 -1.94 -3.00 6.33
C ILE A 70 -0.45 -3.16 6.69
N PHE A 71 0.38 -2.14 6.47
CA PHE A 71 1.82 -2.21 6.77
C PHE A 71 2.10 -2.39 8.25
N VAL A 72 1.33 -1.71 9.12
CA VAL A 72 1.40 -1.89 10.58
C VAL A 72 1.06 -3.33 10.96
N TYR A 73 -0.03 -3.88 10.40
CA TYR A 73 -0.46 -5.25 10.66
C TYR A 73 0.61 -6.29 10.29
N TYR A 74 1.33 -6.10 9.18
CA TYR A 74 2.41 -6.99 8.74
C TYR A 74 3.81 -6.64 9.27
N GLY A 75 3.96 -5.61 10.11
CA GLY A 75 5.24 -5.24 10.71
C GLY A 75 6.28 -4.70 9.71
N LEU A 76 5.85 -4.05 8.62
CA LEU A 76 6.74 -3.56 7.55
C LEU A 76 7.35 -2.20 7.89
N GLU A 77 8.20 -2.14 8.92
CA GLU A 77 8.75 -0.89 9.47
C GLU A 77 9.35 0.05 8.41
N GLY A 78 10.11 -0.49 7.46
CA GLY A 78 10.69 0.29 6.35
C GLY A 78 9.62 0.97 5.49
N ALA A 79 8.57 0.23 5.11
CA ALA A 79 7.46 0.75 4.33
C ALA A 79 6.63 1.77 5.13
N ILE A 80 6.43 1.55 6.43
CA ILE A 80 5.76 2.50 7.33
C ILE A 80 6.52 3.82 7.38
N LYS A 81 7.84 3.77 7.64
CA LYS A 81 8.70 4.97 7.67
C LYS A 81 8.66 5.70 6.34
N SER A 82 8.72 4.96 5.23
CA SER A 82 8.69 5.52 3.88
C SER A 82 7.36 6.22 3.57
N LEU A 83 6.24 5.60 3.91
CA LEU A 83 4.90 6.14 3.72
C LEU A 83 4.69 7.43 4.54
N LEU A 84 5.18 7.46 5.78
CA LEU A 84 5.10 8.64 6.65
C LEU A 84 6.04 9.77 6.17
N ALA A 85 7.22 9.44 5.65
CA ALA A 85 8.16 10.43 5.11
C ALA A 85 7.65 11.06 3.80
N GLY A 86 7.07 10.26 2.90
CA GLY A 86 6.51 10.74 1.63
C GLY A 86 5.34 11.71 1.81
N LYS A 87 4.45 11.44 2.78
CA LYS A 87 3.33 12.34 3.11
C LYS A 87 3.80 13.75 3.49
N ASN A 88 4.85 13.85 4.31
CA ASN A 88 5.39 15.13 4.73
C ASN A 88 6.05 15.92 3.57
N ALA A 89 6.44 15.26 2.47
CA ALA A 89 7.06 15.92 1.33
C ALA A 89 6.01 16.46 0.34
N GLU A 90 4.87 15.78 0.18
CA GLU A 90 3.74 16.26 -0.64
C GLU A 90 3.00 17.43 0.02
N ASP A 91 3.03 17.53 1.36
CA ASP A 91 2.42 18.63 2.11
C ASP A 91 3.27 19.94 2.09
N ILE A 92 4.47 19.93 1.49
CA ILE A 92 5.34 21.11 1.30
C ILE A 92 5.36 21.52 -0.19
N GLU A 93 4.19 21.67 -0.81
CA GLU A 93 4.10 22.55 -1.98
C GLU A 93 4.11 24.00 -1.47
N LEU A 94 5.31 24.61 -1.48
CA LEU A 94 5.45 26.05 -1.22
C LEU A 94 4.63 26.83 -2.25
N PRO A 95 3.83 27.83 -1.84
CA PRO A 95 3.12 28.68 -2.79
C PRO A 95 4.14 29.44 -3.64
N VAL A 96 4.00 29.30 -4.96
CA VAL A 96 4.74 30.06 -5.98
C VAL A 96 4.38 31.53 -5.92
#